data_AF-A0A183MWJ5-F1
#
_entry.id   AF-A0A183MWJ5-F1
#
_cell.length_a   1.000
_cell.length_b   1.000
_cell.length_c   1.000
_cell.angle_alpha   90.00
_cell.angle_beta   90.00
_cell.angle_gamma   90.00
#
_symmetry.space_group_name_H-M   'P 1'
#
loop_
_entity.id
_entity.type
_entity.pdbx_description
1 polymer ?
#
loop_
_entity_poly.entity_id
_entity_poly.type
_entity_poly.pdbx_seq_one_letter_code
_entity_poly.pdbx_strand_id
1 'polypeptide(L)'
;MMEFWKLAHKALVDGNVSRSDIDGCVLEGGIVLRNNATDFVNKLAQLNIPLIVFSGGIGNVIETVLTSSGVSLENVRVVSNFMDFNPEGRLVGFQDPVIHSLNKMYNVIQNSEYFETILSKRICILLIGDSTNDAKMIDDGEKFSYEKVIVIRIGFLNEKNDEKMELFRSLYDLVLLNDETFDIPLFILSSIVDSIELCKHESNNETANI
;
A
#
# COMPACT_ATOMS: atom_id res chain seq x y z
N MET A 1 -15.84 -4.04 -13.91
CA MET A 1 -14.46 -3.69 -13.52
C MET A 1 -13.43 -4.15 -14.53
N MET A 2 -13.32 -5.45 -14.85
CA MET A 2 -12.34 -5.95 -15.83
C MET A 2 -12.47 -5.30 -17.21
N GLU A 3 -13.69 -5.22 -17.73
CA GLU A 3 -13.97 -4.57 -19.03
C GLU A 3 -13.55 -3.09 -19.05
N PHE A 4 -13.93 -2.34 -18.02
CA PHE A 4 -13.54 -0.94 -17.87
C PHE A 4 -12.02 -0.77 -17.94
N TRP A 5 -11.25 -1.54 -17.17
CA TRP A 5 -9.79 -1.44 -17.17
C TRP A 5 -9.17 -1.84 -18.50
N LYS A 6 -9.67 -2.90 -19.15
CA LYS A 6 -9.19 -3.29 -20.49
C LYS A 6 -9.45 -2.19 -21.53
N LEU A 7 -10.62 -1.55 -21.49
CA LEU A 7 -10.95 -0.45 -22.39
C LEU A 7 -10.11 0.79 -22.10
N ALA A 8 -9.91 1.13 -20.82
CA ALA A 8 -9.08 2.26 -20.41
C ALA A 8 -7.61 2.07 -20.83
N HIS A 9 -7.04 0.89 -20.58
CA HIS A 9 -5.68 0.55 -21.02
C HIS A 9 -5.56 0.61 -22.54
N LYS A 10 -6.53 0.04 -23.27
CA LYS A 10 -6.55 0.10 -24.73
C LYS A 10 -6.62 1.54 -25.25
N ALA A 11 -7.44 2.39 -24.65
CA ALA A 11 -7.56 3.78 -25.06
C ALA A 11 -6.23 4.54 -24.89
N LEU A 12 -5.48 4.29 -23.81
CA LEU A 12 -4.16 4.89 -23.61
C LEU A 12 -3.14 4.41 -24.65
N VAL A 13 -3.14 3.11 -24.98
CA VAL A 13 -2.26 2.54 -26.02
C VAL A 13 -2.62 3.10 -27.39
N ASP A 14 -3.91 3.09 -27.76
CA ASP A 14 -4.40 3.62 -29.04
C ASP A 14 -4.13 5.14 -29.17
N GLY A 15 -4.06 5.85 -28.04
CA GLY A 15 -3.68 7.26 -27.96
C GLY A 15 -2.19 7.54 -28.18
N ASN A 16 -1.34 6.51 -28.33
CA ASN A 16 0.10 6.61 -28.59
C ASN A 16 0.86 7.51 -27.59
N VAL A 17 0.45 7.43 -26.32
CA VAL A 17 0.99 8.24 -25.21
C VAL A 17 2.45 7.86 -24.96
N SER A 18 3.31 8.84 -24.74
CA SER A 18 4.71 8.62 -24.35
C SER A 18 4.91 8.65 -22.84
N ARG A 19 6.03 8.11 -22.37
CA ARG A 19 6.42 8.20 -20.94
C ARG A 19 6.45 9.65 -20.46
N SER A 20 7.02 10.56 -21.26
CA SER A 20 7.08 11.99 -20.91
C SER A 20 5.70 12.64 -20.81
N ASP A 21 4.73 12.21 -21.61
CA ASP A 21 3.35 12.73 -21.51
C ASP A 21 2.74 12.32 -20.16
N ILE A 22 2.92 11.05 -19.75
CA ILE A 22 2.45 10.55 -18.45
C ILE A 22 3.13 11.29 -17.30
N ASP A 23 4.45 11.37 -17.30
CA ASP A 23 5.20 12.02 -16.22
C ASP A 23 4.83 13.51 -16.11
N GLY A 24 4.69 14.21 -17.26
CA GLY A 24 4.19 15.58 -17.31
C GLY A 24 2.80 15.71 -16.69
N CYS A 25 1.85 14.85 -17.08
CA CYS A 25 0.50 14.85 -16.51
C CYS A 25 0.49 14.57 -15.00
N VAL A 26 1.38 13.72 -14.50
CA VAL A 26 1.45 13.43 -13.05
C VAL A 26 1.98 14.64 -12.28
N LEU A 27 3.06 15.25 -12.76
CA LEU A 27 3.70 16.38 -12.09
C LEU A 27 2.84 17.66 -12.14
N GLU A 28 2.07 17.85 -13.22
CA GLU A 28 1.17 18.99 -13.37
C GLU A 28 -0.25 18.73 -12.84
N GLY A 29 -0.61 17.45 -12.63
CA GLY A 29 -1.98 17.02 -12.33
C GLY A 29 -2.46 17.31 -10.89
N GLY A 30 -1.60 17.84 -10.03
CA GLY A 30 -1.98 18.23 -8.66
C GLY A 30 -2.30 17.05 -7.74
N ILE A 31 -1.78 15.86 -8.04
CA ILE A 31 -1.94 14.69 -7.15
C ILE A 31 -1.14 14.96 -5.86
N VAL A 32 -1.79 14.82 -4.72
CA VAL A 32 -1.20 15.03 -3.41
C VAL A 32 -1.33 13.77 -2.56
N LEU A 33 -0.30 13.51 -1.75
CA LEU A 33 -0.40 12.55 -0.66
C LEU A 33 -1.18 13.17 0.50
N ARG A 34 -1.85 12.34 1.31
CA ARG A 34 -2.38 12.77 2.61
C ARG A 34 -1.26 13.35 3.46
N ASN A 35 -1.60 14.32 4.31
CA ASN A 35 -0.61 14.95 5.21
C ASN A 35 0.10 13.87 6.04
N ASN A 36 1.42 14.01 6.21
CA ASN A 36 2.30 13.07 6.94
C ASN A 36 2.42 11.66 6.33
N ALA A 37 1.88 11.40 5.13
CA ALA A 37 2.09 10.11 4.46
C ALA A 37 3.55 9.91 4.06
N THR A 38 4.23 10.95 3.57
CA THR A 38 5.67 10.90 3.27
C THR A 38 6.48 10.54 4.52
N ASP A 39 6.18 11.16 5.67
CA ASP A 39 6.86 10.88 6.93
C ASP A 39 6.62 9.44 7.40
N PHE A 40 5.39 8.95 7.26
CA PHE A 40 5.04 7.56 7.55
C PHE A 40 5.87 6.58 6.71
N VAL A 41 5.94 6.77 5.39
CA VAL A 41 6.70 5.85 4.52
C VAL A 41 8.20 5.93 4.80
N ASN A 42 8.74 7.13 4.99
CA ASN A 42 10.15 7.32 5.32
C ASN A 42 10.51 6.71 6.69
N LYS A 43 9.60 6.78 7.68
CA LYS A 43 9.78 6.13 8.98
C LYS A 43 9.80 4.60 8.85
N LEU A 44 8.93 4.01 8.01
CA LEU A 44 8.99 2.58 7.70
C LEU A 44 10.35 2.19 7.09
N ALA A 45 10.88 3.01 6.19
CA ALA A 45 12.17 2.77 5.56
C ALA A 45 13.31 2.75 6.59
N GLN A 46 13.36 3.75 7.48
CA GLN A 46 14.34 3.84 8.56
C GLN A 46 14.31 2.61 9.50
N LEU A 47 13.13 2.04 9.70
CA LEU A 47 12.92 0.87 10.54
C LEU A 47 13.09 -0.47 9.80
N ASN A 48 13.45 -0.43 8.51
CA ASN A 48 13.51 -1.61 7.63
C ASN A 48 12.19 -2.42 7.61
N ILE A 49 11.06 -1.71 7.66
CA ILE A 49 9.73 -2.28 7.56
C ILE A 49 9.28 -2.24 6.09
N PRO A 50 8.97 -3.40 5.48
CA PRO A 50 8.41 -3.49 4.13
C PRO A 50 7.07 -2.77 4.02
N LEU A 51 6.91 -1.98 2.95
CA LEU A 51 5.63 -1.43 2.54
C LEU A 51 5.19 -2.06 1.22
N ILE A 52 3.98 -2.61 1.19
CA ILE A 52 3.32 -3.01 -0.05
C ILE A 52 2.25 -1.97 -0.38
N VAL A 53 2.38 -1.32 -1.53
CA VAL A 53 1.32 -0.49 -2.11
C VAL A 53 0.56 -1.34 -3.11
N PHE A 54 -0.58 -1.91 -2.69
CA PHE A 54 -1.41 -2.76 -3.53
C PHE A 54 -2.57 -1.96 -4.14
N SER A 55 -2.42 -1.58 -5.40
CA SER A 55 -3.31 -0.64 -6.06
C SER A 55 -3.90 -1.19 -7.34
N GLY A 56 -5.20 -0.96 -7.53
CA GLY A 56 -5.86 -1.18 -8.81
C GLY A 56 -5.64 -0.04 -9.80
N GLY A 57 -4.84 0.97 -9.46
CA GLY A 57 -4.48 2.10 -10.32
C GLY A 57 -3.34 1.78 -11.30
N ILE A 58 -2.57 2.80 -11.66
CA ILE A 58 -1.43 2.69 -12.59
C ILE A 58 -0.13 2.76 -11.80
N GLY A 59 0.69 1.72 -11.87
CA GLY A 59 1.92 1.57 -11.08
C GLY A 59 2.93 2.68 -11.32
N ASN A 60 3.19 3.01 -12.60
CA ASN A 60 4.14 4.07 -12.97
C ASN A 60 3.74 5.44 -12.40
N VAL A 61 2.44 5.76 -12.41
CA VAL A 61 1.92 7.00 -11.83
C VAL A 61 2.16 7.03 -10.32
N ILE A 62 1.91 5.93 -9.63
CA ILE A 62 2.12 5.81 -8.17
C ILE A 62 3.60 6.03 -7.84
N GLU A 63 4.51 5.39 -8.56
CA GLU A 63 5.95 5.56 -8.34
C GLU A 63 6.40 7.00 -8.60
N THR A 64 5.92 7.64 -9.67
CA THR A 64 6.22 9.05 -9.96
C THR A 64 5.69 9.98 -8.88
N VAL A 65 4.48 9.75 -8.36
CA VAL A 65 3.90 10.55 -7.25
C VAL A 65 4.71 10.38 -5.96
N LEU A 66 5.05 9.14 -5.58
CA LEU A 66 5.82 8.88 -4.37
C LEU A 66 7.21 9.53 -4.45
N THR A 67 7.94 9.29 -5.54
CA THR A 67 9.29 9.82 -5.72
C THR A 67 9.32 11.35 -5.79
N SER A 68 8.39 11.97 -6.51
CA SER A 68 8.27 13.44 -6.55
C SER A 68 7.86 14.06 -5.20
N SER A 69 7.22 13.28 -4.33
CA SER A 69 6.87 13.66 -2.95
C SER A 69 7.99 13.40 -1.93
N GLY A 70 9.20 13.04 -2.38
CA GLY A 70 10.37 12.82 -1.52
C GLY A 70 10.37 11.47 -0.78
N VAL A 71 9.60 10.49 -1.27
CA VAL A 71 9.58 9.13 -0.72
C VAL A 71 10.64 8.27 -1.40
N SER A 72 11.47 7.58 -0.60
CA SER A 72 12.35 6.51 -1.09
C SER A 72 11.54 5.23 -1.34
N LEU A 73 11.82 4.56 -2.46
CA LEU A 73 11.15 3.29 -2.81
C LEU A 73 11.92 2.04 -2.34
N GLU A 74 13.02 2.17 -1.59
CA GLU A 74 13.87 1.03 -1.21
C GLU A 74 13.10 -0.08 -0.46
N ASN A 75 12.30 0.30 0.53
CA ASN A 75 11.44 -0.60 1.31
C ASN A 75 10.01 -0.70 0.74
N VAL A 76 9.72 0.00 -0.36
CA VAL A 76 8.39 0.02 -0.99
C VAL A 76 8.37 -0.99 -2.14
N ARG A 77 7.27 -1.71 -2.25
CA ARG A 77 6.94 -2.50 -3.44
C ARG A 77 5.54 -2.12 -3.89
N VAL A 78 5.45 -1.63 -5.13
CA VAL A 78 4.18 -1.28 -5.75
C VAL A 78 3.67 -2.50 -6.54
N VAL A 79 2.47 -2.96 -6.21
CA VAL A 79 1.77 -4.03 -6.93
C VAL A 79 0.55 -3.39 -7.59
N SER A 80 0.63 -3.18 -8.91
CA SER A 80 -0.37 -2.41 -9.65
C SER A 80 -0.33 -2.70 -11.16
N ASN A 81 -1.14 -2.01 -11.96
CA ASN A 81 -1.10 -2.11 -13.42
C ASN A 81 0.06 -1.28 -13.97
N PHE A 82 1.17 -1.92 -14.33
CA PHE A 82 2.32 -1.24 -14.91
C PHE A 82 2.22 -1.12 -16.43
N MET A 83 2.65 0.02 -16.96
CA MET A 83 2.75 0.33 -18.37
C MET A 83 4.04 -0.24 -18.97
N ASP A 84 3.91 -0.85 -20.15
CA ASP A 84 5.04 -1.28 -20.96
C ASP A 84 5.30 -0.26 -22.07
N PHE A 85 6.56 0.20 -22.15
CA PHE A 85 7.01 1.17 -23.14
C PHE A 85 8.00 0.52 -24.10
N ASN A 86 7.91 0.87 -25.38
CA ASN A 86 8.91 0.46 -26.37
C ASN A 86 10.21 1.30 -26.25
N PRO A 87 11.29 0.97 -27.00
CA PRO A 87 12.54 1.72 -26.96
C PRO A 87 12.42 3.21 -27.29
N GLU A 88 11.41 3.59 -28.07
CA GLU A 88 11.09 4.98 -28.41
C GLU A 88 10.29 5.71 -27.31
N GLY A 89 10.01 5.03 -26.18
CA GLY A 89 9.29 5.59 -25.04
C GLY A 89 7.78 5.70 -25.26
N ARG A 90 7.20 4.96 -26.22
CA ARG A 90 5.76 4.91 -26.49
C ARG A 90 5.10 3.77 -25.73
N LEU A 91 3.93 4.04 -25.16
CA LEU A 91 3.10 3.06 -24.48
C LEU A 91 2.61 2.02 -25.49
N VAL A 92 2.91 0.75 -25.24
CA VAL A 92 2.52 -0.37 -26.12
C VAL A 92 1.63 -1.39 -25.43
N GLY A 93 1.52 -1.33 -24.11
CA GLY A 93 0.71 -2.28 -23.35
C GLY A 93 0.75 -2.04 -21.84
N PHE A 94 0.13 -2.96 -21.12
CA PHE A 94 0.15 -3.03 -19.66
C PHE A 94 0.47 -4.46 -19.24
N GLN A 95 1.15 -4.60 -18.11
CA GLN A 95 1.51 -5.88 -17.53
C GLN A 95 0.27 -6.60 -16.97
N ASP A 96 0.19 -7.89 -17.25
CA ASP A 96 -0.83 -8.79 -16.69
C ASP A 96 -0.39 -9.35 -15.32
N PRO A 97 -1.35 -9.73 -14.45
CA PRO A 97 -2.80 -9.62 -14.64
C PRO A 97 -3.32 -8.21 -14.32
N VAL A 98 -4.44 -7.83 -14.94
CA VAL A 98 -5.17 -6.60 -14.58
C VAL A 98 -5.62 -6.64 -13.12
N ILE A 99 -5.19 -5.64 -12.35
CA ILE A 99 -5.57 -5.41 -10.96
C ILE A 99 -6.65 -4.31 -10.93
N HIS A 100 -7.72 -4.56 -10.19
CA HIS A 100 -8.83 -3.64 -10.01
C HIS A 100 -9.38 -3.74 -8.59
N SER A 101 -10.28 -2.84 -8.20
CA SER A 101 -10.79 -2.75 -6.83
C SER A 101 -11.38 -4.04 -6.23
N LEU A 102 -11.83 -4.99 -7.05
CA LEU A 102 -12.46 -6.24 -6.59
C LEU A 102 -11.55 -7.49 -6.58
N ASN A 103 -10.29 -7.41 -7.04
CA ASN A 103 -9.39 -8.57 -7.12
C ASN A 103 -8.04 -8.31 -6.44
N LYS A 104 -8.00 -7.35 -5.51
CA LYS A 104 -6.85 -7.13 -4.63
C LYS A 104 -6.81 -8.20 -3.56
N MET A 105 -6.37 -9.38 -3.94
CA MET A 105 -6.30 -10.54 -3.06
C MET A 105 -4.84 -10.93 -2.87
N TYR A 106 -4.53 -11.49 -1.70
CA TYR A 106 -3.21 -12.00 -1.39
C TYR A 106 -2.66 -12.98 -2.44
N ASN A 107 -3.54 -13.76 -3.08
CA ASN A 107 -3.12 -14.70 -4.12
C ASN A 107 -2.43 -14.04 -5.33
N VAL A 108 -2.63 -12.74 -5.54
CA VAL A 108 -1.95 -11.95 -6.57
C VAL A 108 -0.48 -11.71 -6.19
N ILE A 109 -0.17 -11.62 -4.89
CA ILE A 109 1.18 -11.30 -4.37
C ILE A 109 1.94 -12.53 -3.85
N GLN A 110 1.24 -13.62 -3.50
CA GLN A 110 1.82 -14.79 -2.83
C GLN A 110 2.91 -15.50 -3.66
N ASN A 111 2.81 -15.49 -4.99
CA ASN A 111 3.73 -16.23 -5.86
C ASN A 111 5.03 -15.46 -6.18
N SER A 112 5.32 -14.38 -5.44
CA SER A 112 6.56 -13.63 -5.60
C SER A 112 7.64 -14.15 -4.63
N GLU A 113 8.88 -14.24 -5.09
CA GLU A 113 10.04 -14.55 -4.22
C GLU A 113 10.11 -13.59 -3.03
N TYR A 114 9.72 -12.33 -3.25
CA TYR A 114 9.64 -11.31 -2.21
C TYR A 114 8.66 -11.70 -1.09
N PHE A 115 7.51 -12.26 -1.44
CA PHE A 115 6.54 -12.71 -0.44
C PHE A 115 7.14 -13.80 0.45
N GLU A 116 7.64 -14.88 -0.17
CA GLU A 116 8.15 -16.06 0.53
C GLU A 116 9.36 -15.76 1.43
N THR A 117 10.19 -14.79 1.04
CA THR A 117 11.44 -14.51 1.76
C THR A 117 11.31 -13.39 2.80
N ILE A 118 10.44 -12.41 2.55
CA ILE A 118 10.33 -11.18 3.35
C ILE A 118 8.99 -11.07 4.09
N LEU A 119 7.86 -11.30 3.40
CA LEU A 119 6.53 -11.02 3.95
C LEU A 119 5.98 -12.17 4.78
N SER A 120 6.21 -13.42 4.37
CA SER A 120 5.78 -14.64 5.07
C SER A 120 6.26 -14.71 6.53
N LYS A 121 7.37 -14.04 6.83
CA LYS A 121 8.02 -13.97 8.15
C LYS A 121 7.45 -12.87 9.05
N ARG A 122 6.51 -12.04 8.58
CA ARG A 122 5.94 -10.95 9.37
C ARG A 122 4.77 -11.46 10.20
N ILE A 123 4.79 -11.13 11.49
CA ILE A 123 3.76 -11.56 12.46
C ILE A 123 2.75 -10.46 12.79
N CYS A 124 3.04 -9.21 12.39
CA CYS A 124 2.21 -8.05 12.63
C CYS A 124 2.09 -7.27 11.31
N ILE A 125 0.85 -6.97 10.92
CA ILE A 125 0.54 -6.28 9.68
C ILE A 125 -0.39 -5.11 9.98
N LEU A 126 -0.01 -3.93 9.51
CA LEU A 126 -0.87 -2.75 9.48
C LEU A 126 -1.48 -2.63 8.09
N LEU A 127 -2.76 -2.96 7.96
CA LEU A 127 -3.51 -2.87 6.71
C LEU A 127 -4.23 -1.53 6.67
N ILE A 128 -4.04 -0.76 5.59
CA ILE A 128 -4.65 0.55 5.40
C ILE A 128 -5.38 0.54 4.06
N GLY A 129 -6.66 0.92 4.06
CA GLY A 129 -7.50 0.93 2.86
C GLY A 129 -8.61 1.97 2.92
N ASP A 130 -9.24 2.23 1.78
CA ASP A 130 -10.36 3.18 1.65
C ASP A 130 -11.61 2.56 1.02
N SER A 131 -11.59 1.25 0.76
CA SER A 131 -12.73 0.48 0.30
C SER A 131 -12.96 -0.78 1.12
N THR A 132 -14.15 -1.36 1.02
CA THR A 132 -14.46 -2.64 1.70
C THR A 132 -13.65 -3.83 1.16
N ASN A 133 -13.12 -3.72 -0.06
CA ASN A 133 -12.29 -4.79 -0.65
C ASN A 133 -10.84 -4.69 -0.21
N ASP A 134 -10.35 -3.49 0.13
CA ASP A 134 -8.99 -3.35 0.65
C ASP A 134 -8.84 -4.05 2.00
N ALA A 135 -9.90 -4.10 2.82
CA ALA A 135 -9.94 -4.88 4.07
C ALA A 135 -9.65 -6.38 3.87
N LYS A 136 -9.82 -6.88 2.64
CA LYS A 136 -9.62 -8.28 2.23
C LYS A 136 -8.32 -8.51 1.48
N MET A 137 -7.42 -7.51 1.44
CA MET A 137 -6.07 -7.70 0.88
C MET A 137 -5.30 -8.80 1.61
N ILE A 138 -5.61 -8.99 2.90
CA ILE A 138 -5.13 -10.08 3.75
C ILE A 138 -6.35 -10.68 4.46
N ASP A 139 -6.59 -11.96 4.22
CA ASP A 139 -7.61 -12.76 4.88
C ASP A 139 -7.00 -13.70 5.93
N ASP A 140 -7.80 -14.10 6.92
CA ASP A 140 -7.34 -14.87 8.09
C ASP A 140 -6.95 -16.33 7.73
N GLY A 141 -7.21 -16.76 6.50
CA GLY A 141 -6.89 -18.10 5.98
C GLY A 141 -5.51 -18.22 5.31
N GLU A 142 -4.70 -17.17 5.32
CA GLU A 142 -3.43 -17.12 4.59
C GLU A 142 -2.30 -17.86 5.33
N LYS A 143 -1.45 -18.51 4.54
CA LYS A 143 -0.32 -19.31 5.04
C LYS A 143 0.88 -18.41 5.31
N PHE A 144 0.89 -17.77 6.47
CA PHE A 144 2.10 -17.18 7.01
C PHE A 144 2.98 -18.26 7.65
N SER A 145 4.28 -18.00 7.81
CA SER A 145 5.21 -18.96 8.41
C SER A 145 4.94 -19.23 9.91
N TYR A 146 4.03 -18.46 10.51
CA TYR A 146 3.66 -18.54 11.93
C TYR A 146 2.18 -18.85 12.08
N GLU A 147 1.84 -19.62 13.13
CA GLU A 147 0.46 -20.03 13.44
C GLU A 147 -0.47 -18.85 13.78
N LYS A 148 0.08 -17.70 14.18
CA LYS A 148 -0.68 -16.50 14.53
C LYS A 148 -0.07 -15.25 13.92
N VAL A 149 -0.84 -14.59 13.06
CA VAL A 149 -0.55 -13.26 12.51
C VAL A 149 -1.56 -12.27 13.09
N ILE A 150 -1.06 -11.10 13.50
CA ILE A 150 -1.87 -10.00 13.99
C ILE A 150 -2.04 -9.01 12.85
N VAL A 151 -3.28 -8.69 12.50
CA VAL A 151 -3.60 -7.69 11.48
C VAL A 151 -4.40 -6.57 12.15
N ILE A 152 -3.91 -5.33 12.05
CA ILE A 152 -4.64 -4.12 12.45
C ILE A 152 -5.12 -3.45 11.17
N ARG A 153 -6.43 -3.29 11.01
CA ARG A 153 -7.07 -2.75 9.82
C ARG A 153 -7.56 -1.31 10.07
N ILE A 154 -7.02 -0.36 9.33
CA ILE A 154 -7.43 1.05 9.34
C ILE A 154 -8.13 1.40 8.02
N GLY A 155 -9.39 1.86 8.13
CA GLY A 155 -10.23 2.23 7.00
C GLY A 155 -10.43 3.74 6.89
N PHE A 156 -9.99 4.36 5.81
CA PHE A 156 -10.33 5.74 5.47
C PHE A 156 -11.71 5.80 4.78
N LEU A 157 -12.71 6.33 5.48
CA LEU A 157 -14.04 6.56 4.91
C LEU A 157 -14.14 8.03 4.47
N ASN A 158 -13.77 8.30 3.21
CA ASN A 158 -13.70 9.65 2.63
C ASN A 158 -15.08 10.27 2.30
N GLU A 159 -16.09 9.42 2.15
CA GLU A 159 -17.47 9.84 1.87
C GLU A 159 -18.42 9.03 2.76
N LYS A 160 -18.94 9.68 3.79
CA LYS A 160 -19.86 9.03 4.72
C LYS A 160 -21.20 8.72 4.06
N ASN A 161 -21.58 7.45 4.11
CA ASN A 161 -22.93 6.95 3.89
C ASN A 161 -23.21 5.95 5.03
N ASP A 162 -24.41 5.97 5.61
CA ASP A 162 -24.78 5.10 6.73
C ASP A 162 -24.57 3.61 6.40
N GLU A 163 -24.89 3.17 5.18
CA GLU A 163 -24.63 1.80 4.73
C GLU A 163 -23.13 1.49 4.64
N LYS A 164 -22.34 2.44 4.10
CA LYS A 164 -20.87 2.29 4.03
C LYS A 164 -20.26 2.28 5.43
N MET A 165 -20.77 3.08 6.36
CA MET A 165 -20.28 3.14 7.73
C MET A 165 -20.44 1.80 8.44
N GLU A 166 -21.60 1.17 8.33
CA GLU A 166 -21.85 -0.15 8.93
C GLU A 166 -20.97 -1.24 8.31
N LEU A 167 -20.75 -1.19 6.99
CA LEU A 167 -19.80 -2.09 6.33
C LEU A 167 -18.35 -1.85 6.81
N PHE A 168 -17.91 -0.60 6.93
CA PHE A 168 -16.56 -0.30 7.40
C PHE A 168 -16.35 -0.74 8.85
N ARG A 169 -17.33 -0.52 9.73
CA ARG A 169 -17.30 -0.97 11.13
C ARG A 169 -17.17 -2.48 11.27
N SER A 170 -17.72 -3.26 10.34
CA SER A 170 -17.62 -4.72 10.38
C SER A 170 -16.31 -5.26 9.79
N LEU A 171 -15.55 -4.45 9.05
CA LEU A 171 -14.35 -4.87 8.32
C LEU A 171 -13.04 -4.29 8.86
N TYR A 172 -13.09 -3.12 9.49
CA TYR A 172 -11.93 -2.39 9.97
C TYR A 172 -11.95 -2.25 11.49
N ASP A 173 -10.79 -2.40 12.13
CA ASP A 173 -10.63 -2.18 13.57
C ASP A 173 -10.75 -0.69 13.92
N LEU A 174 -10.32 0.18 13.00
CA LEU A 174 -10.39 1.63 13.13
C LEU A 174 -10.89 2.28 11.84
N VAL A 175 -11.89 3.14 11.95
CA VAL A 175 -12.47 3.89 10.82
C VAL A 175 -12.20 5.37 10.99
N LEU A 176 -11.51 5.97 10.02
CA LEU A 176 -11.18 7.40 9.98
C LEU A 176 -12.14 8.11 9.02
N LEU A 177 -12.93 9.05 9.54
CA LEU A 177 -14.00 9.72 8.80
C LEU A 177 -13.48 11.03 8.19
N ASN A 178 -13.48 11.11 6.86
CA ASN A 178 -13.04 12.30 6.11
C ASN A 178 -11.67 12.83 6.59
N ASP A 179 -10.76 11.91 6.96
CA ASP A 179 -9.43 12.24 7.45
C ASP A 179 -8.45 12.30 6.26
N GLU A 180 -7.85 13.47 6.08
CA GLU A 180 -6.87 13.76 5.03
C GLU A 180 -5.43 13.65 5.53
N THR A 181 -5.22 13.02 6.68
CA THR A 181 -3.91 12.86 7.34
C THR A 181 -3.52 11.40 7.52
N PHE A 182 -2.22 11.17 7.75
CA PHE A 182 -1.64 9.91 8.21
C PHE A 182 -1.24 9.97 9.69
N ASP A 183 -1.80 10.91 10.47
CA ASP A 183 -1.45 11.13 11.88
C ASP A 183 -1.70 9.88 12.73
N ILE A 184 -2.87 9.26 12.55
CA ILE A 184 -3.24 8.05 13.28
C ILE A 184 -2.37 6.84 12.88
N PRO A 185 -2.17 6.51 11.59
CA PRO A 185 -1.19 5.51 11.18
C PRO A 185 0.22 5.74 11.75
N LEU A 186 0.70 6.99 11.71
CA LEU A 186 2.02 7.36 12.21
C LEU A 186 2.12 7.24 13.74
N PHE A 187 1.07 7.62 14.46
CA PHE A 187 0.97 7.45 15.91
C PHE A 187 1.02 5.98 16.31
N ILE A 188 0.26 5.12 15.63
CA ILE A 188 0.25 3.67 15.88
C ILE A 188 1.64 3.07 15.63
N LEU A 189 2.27 3.41 14.50
CA LEU A 189 3.62 2.95 14.18
C LEU A 189 4.62 3.37 15.26
N SER A 190 4.61 4.64 15.66
CA SER A 190 5.53 5.16 16.67
C SER A 190 5.31 4.49 18.03
N SER A 191 4.05 4.32 18.44
CA SER A 191 3.70 3.66 19.70
C SER A 191 4.20 2.21 19.77
N ILE A 192 4.11 1.46 18.66
CA ILE A 192 4.62 0.09 18.59
C ILE A 192 6.14 0.07 18.74
N VAL A 193 6.84 0.98 18.06
CA VAL A 193 8.31 1.05 18.07
C VAL A 193 8.83 1.48 19.44
N ASP A 194 8.27 2.53 20.03
CA ASP A 194 8.68 3.04 21.34
C ASP A 194 8.48 1.98 22.44
N SER A 195 7.39 1.21 22.36
CA SER A 195 7.15 0.09 23.28
C SER A 195 8.23 -1.00 23.17
N ILE A 196 8.73 -1.27 21.96
CA ILE A 196 9.81 -2.26 21.76
C ILE A 196 11.13 -1.75 22.35
N GLU A 197 11.43 -0.46 22.21
CA GLU A 197 12.63 0.15 22.78
C GLU A 197 12.62 0.11 24.31
N LEU A 198 11.47 0.39 24.92
CA LEU A 198 11.27 0.27 26.38
C LEU A 198 11.51 -1.17 26.86
N CYS A 199 10.91 -2.17 26.22
CA CYS A 199 11.10 -3.58 26.59
C CYS A 199 12.57 -4.04 26.46
N LYS A 200 13.31 -3.54 25.46
CA LYS A 200 14.74 -3.82 25.29
C LYS A 200 15.58 -3.19 26.41
N HIS A 201 15.22 -1.99 26.85
CA HIS A 201 15.90 -1.34 27.96
C HIS A 201 15.68 -2.07 29.29
N GLU A 202 14.47 -2.55 29.58
CA GLU A 202 14.18 -3.32 30.80
C GLU A 202 14.93 -4.66 30.83
N SER A 203 14.91 -5.42 29.73
CA SER A 203 15.60 -6.71 29.63
C SER A 203 17.14 -6.61 29.73
N ASN A 204 17.73 -5.53 29.22
CA ASN A 204 19.16 -5.27 29.37
C ASN A 204 19.53 -4.85 30.81
N ASN A 205 18.64 -4.18 31.54
CA ASN A 205 18.86 -3.82 32.94
C ASN A 205 18.71 -5.02 33.90
N GLU A 206 17.89 -6.01 33.56
CA GLU A 206 17.79 -7.25 34.34
C GLU A 206 19.03 -8.15 34.18
N THR A 207 19.64 -8.17 32.99
CA THR A 207 20.86 -8.97 32.73
C THR A 207 22.15 -8.32 33.24
N ALA A 208 22.17 -7.00 33.45
CA ALA A 208 23.32 -6.28 34.04
C ALA A 208 23.38 -6.35 35.58
N ASN A 209 22.33 -6.86 36.24
CA ASN A 209 22.24 -6.99 37.70
C ASN A 209 22.47 -8.44 38.20
N ILE A 210 23.08 -9.29 37.38
CA ILE A 210 23.52 -10.67 37.71
C ILE A 210 25.03 -10.75 37.50
#